data_AF-A0A534QIW2-F1
#
_entry.id   AF-A0A534QIW2-F1
#
_cell.length_a   1.000
_cell.length_b   1.000
_cell.length_c   1.000
_cell.angle_alpha   90.00
_cell.angle_beta   90.00
_cell.angle_gamma   90.00
#
_symmetry.space_group_name_H-M   'P 1'
#
loop_
_entity.id
_entity.type
_entity.pdbx_description
1 polymer ?
#
loop_
_entity_poly.entity_id
_entity_poly.type
_entity_poly.pdbx_seq_one_letter_code
_entity_poly.pdbx_strand_id
1 'polypeptide(L)'
;MLICSGCARQPELARVDGPTQEWLNAPGPSNVIRSRGGVKMNGRCVRAFLAAMLVGGFYAAPVRAATKTFFAVLNGGQETPATDTDAFGVAYFTFDDKSLSLCYSVTFIRLSTTETAAHIHGPGAPGTAAPVLVALAPVPGNPKNGCVTLPKANKKDLKRGLTYVNVHSSRFPSGEIRGQLIPVK
;
A
#
# COMPACT_ATOMS: atom_id res chain seq x y z
N MET A 1 49.12 28.00 0.73
CA MET A 1 49.87 27.70 1.97
C MET A 1 48.91 26.95 2.87
N LEU A 2 48.99 25.67 3.25
CA LEU A 2 49.90 24.51 3.14
C LEU A 2 48.98 23.29 2.86
N ILE A 3 49.18 22.41 1.86
CA ILE A 3 50.00 21.17 1.80
C ILE A 3 49.85 20.20 2.99
N CYS A 4 49.24 19.01 2.72
CA CYS A 4 49.66 17.62 3.07
C CYS A 4 48.42 16.70 2.91
N SER A 5 48.30 15.74 1.97
CA SER A 5 49.16 14.66 1.45
C SER A 5 49.15 13.38 2.32
N GLY A 6 48.76 12.25 1.71
CA GLY A 6 48.73 10.87 2.25
C GLY A 6 47.37 10.20 1.96
N CYS A 7 47.15 9.31 0.99
CA CYS A 7 47.89 8.18 0.41
C CYS A 7 48.09 6.98 1.36
N ALA A 8 47.15 6.01 1.33
CA ALA A 8 47.38 4.56 1.56
C ALA A 8 46.10 3.78 1.19
N ARG A 9 46.08 3.14 0.02
CA ARG A 9 46.13 1.68 -0.22
C ARG A 9 44.83 0.91 0.05
N GLN A 10 44.14 0.61 -1.06
CA GLN A 10 43.15 -0.46 -1.17
C GLN A 10 43.86 -1.83 -1.20
N PRO A 11 43.29 -2.89 -0.60
CA PRO A 11 43.76 -4.25 -0.82
C PRO A 11 43.19 -4.84 -2.11
N GLU A 12 44.06 -5.62 -2.74
CA GLU A 12 44.03 -6.18 -4.08
C GLU A 12 42.92 -7.22 -4.33
N LEU A 13 42.41 -7.22 -5.56
CA LEU A 13 41.45 -8.18 -6.11
C LEU A 13 42.12 -9.54 -6.31
N ALA A 14 41.59 -10.59 -5.66
CA ALA A 14 41.95 -11.97 -5.98
C ALA A 14 41.31 -12.39 -7.31
N ARG A 15 42.15 -12.66 -8.31
CA ARG A 15 41.79 -13.44 -9.51
C ARG A 15 41.32 -14.82 -9.09
N VAL A 16 40.20 -15.27 -9.64
CA VAL A 16 39.79 -16.68 -9.64
C VAL A 16 40.12 -17.20 -11.02
N ASP A 17 41.20 -17.97 -11.12
CA ASP A 17 41.53 -18.73 -12.31
C ASP A 17 40.60 -19.95 -12.39
N GLY A 18 39.90 -20.10 -13.52
CA GLY A 18 39.01 -21.23 -13.78
C GLY A 18 39.79 -22.49 -14.18
N PRO A 19 39.31 -23.70 -13.82
CA PRO A 19 39.81 -24.93 -14.41
C PRO A 19 39.10 -25.25 -15.73
N THR A 20 39.91 -25.80 -16.61
CA THR A 20 39.75 -26.11 -18.02
C THR A 20 38.70 -27.16 -18.34
N GLN A 21 38.11 -27.02 -19.53
CA GLN A 21 37.30 -28.02 -20.22
C GLN A 21 38.16 -29.24 -20.60
N GLU A 22 37.91 -30.40 -19.98
CA GLU A 22 38.39 -31.68 -20.50
C GLU A 22 37.61 -32.86 -19.92
N TRP A 23 36.39 -33.11 -20.42
CA TRP A 23 35.71 -34.42 -20.27
C TRP A 23 34.81 -34.69 -21.50
N LEU A 24 35.44 -34.85 -22.67
CA LEU A 24 34.86 -35.59 -23.78
C LEU A 24 35.69 -36.87 -23.95
N ASN A 25 35.00 -38.01 -24.04
CA ASN A 25 35.49 -39.37 -24.33
C ASN A 25 35.61 -40.32 -23.12
N ALA A 26 34.47 -40.90 -22.74
CA ALA A 26 34.44 -42.25 -22.15
C ALA A 26 33.38 -43.10 -22.90
N PRO A 27 33.74 -44.25 -23.50
CA PRO A 27 32.80 -45.15 -24.16
C PRO A 27 31.92 -45.90 -23.15
N GLY A 28 30.62 -45.98 -23.46
CA GLY A 28 29.61 -46.61 -22.60
C GLY A 28 29.54 -48.14 -22.70
N PRO A 29 28.86 -48.81 -21.76
CA PRO A 29 28.43 -50.19 -21.93
C PRO A 29 26.94 -50.30 -22.32
N SER A 30 26.75 -50.80 -23.54
CA SER A 30 25.75 -51.79 -23.99
C SER A 30 24.39 -51.88 -23.28
N ASN A 31 23.35 -51.54 -24.06
CA ASN A 31 21.95 -51.86 -23.87
C ASN A 31 21.70 -53.33 -23.49
N VAL A 32 21.11 -53.56 -22.32
CA VAL A 32 20.36 -54.80 -22.01
C VAL A 32 18.91 -54.40 -21.76
N ILE A 33 18.13 -54.36 -22.83
CA ILE A 33 16.67 -54.23 -22.74
C ILE A 33 16.14 -55.60 -22.27
N ARG A 34 15.92 -55.75 -20.97
CA ARG A 34 15.11 -56.85 -20.45
C ARG A 34 13.65 -56.58 -20.79
N SER A 35 13.14 -57.31 -21.79
CA SER A 35 11.72 -57.52 -22.01
C SER A 35 11.08 -58.06 -20.72
N ARG A 36 10.37 -57.19 -19.99
CA ARG A 36 9.48 -57.59 -18.89
C ARG A 36 8.05 -57.66 -19.44
N GLY A 37 7.44 -58.82 -19.21
CA GLY A 37 6.20 -59.27 -19.82
C GLY A 37 5.05 -58.27 -19.74
N GLY A 38 4.29 -58.22 -20.83
CA GLY A 38 3.05 -57.49 -20.92
C GLY A 38 2.04 -57.98 -19.88
N VAL A 39 1.62 -57.06 -19.02
CA VAL A 39 0.44 -57.24 -18.19
C VAL A 39 -0.76 -57.17 -19.13
N LYS A 40 -1.48 -58.30 -19.31
CA LYS A 40 -2.79 -58.30 -19.96
C LYS A 40 -3.78 -57.56 -19.07
N MET A 41 -4.03 -56.29 -19.37
CA MET A 41 -5.10 -55.51 -18.77
C MET A 41 -6.44 -55.93 -19.39
N ASN A 42 -7.22 -56.70 -18.64
CA ASN A 42 -8.62 -56.95 -18.96
C ASN A 42 -9.41 -55.64 -18.84
N GLY A 43 -10.11 -55.28 -19.92
CA GLY A 43 -10.72 -53.97 -20.18
C GLY A 43 -11.92 -53.60 -19.30
N ARG A 44 -11.75 -53.51 -17.98
CA ARG A 44 -12.80 -53.05 -17.06
C ARG A 44 -12.40 -51.92 -16.10
N CYS A 45 -11.14 -51.50 -16.04
CA CYS A 45 -10.70 -50.45 -15.11
C CYS A 45 -10.24 -49.14 -15.77
N VAL A 46 -10.37 -48.97 -17.09
CA VAL A 46 -9.92 -47.77 -17.82
C VAL A 46 -10.92 -46.60 -17.75
N ARG A 47 -12.09 -46.76 -17.11
CA ARG A 47 -13.10 -45.68 -17.01
C ARG A 47 -13.04 -44.85 -15.73
N ALA A 48 -12.11 -45.12 -14.81
CA ALA A 48 -12.16 -44.54 -13.46
C ALA A 48 -11.04 -43.53 -13.13
N PHE A 49 -10.35 -42.96 -14.12
CA PHE A 49 -9.31 -41.94 -13.85
C PHE A 49 -9.41 -40.65 -14.68
N LEU A 50 -10.49 -40.46 -15.46
CA LEU A 50 -10.77 -39.19 -16.17
C LEU A 50 -12.07 -38.50 -15.70
N ALA A 51 -12.67 -38.97 -14.60
CA ALA A 51 -13.90 -38.39 -14.04
C ALA A 51 -13.69 -37.68 -12.68
N ALA A 52 -12.44 -37.53 -12.22
CA ALA A 52 -12.15 -36.89 -10.92
C ALA A 52 -11.57 -35.47 -11.05
N MET A 53 -11.37 -34.95 -12.27
CA MET A 53 -10.88 -33.57 -12.51
C MET A 53 -11.96 -32.57 -12.97
N LEU A 54 -13.24 -32.95 -12.92
CA LEU A 54 -14.36 -32.04 -13.23
C LEU A 54 -15.15 -31.57 -11.99
N VAL A 55 -14.78 -32.05 -10.78
CA VAL A 55 -15.43 -31.67 -9.51
C VAL A 55 -14.44 -30.96 -8.55
N GLY A 56 -13.23 -30.66 -9.03
CA GLY A 56 -12.31 -29.76 -8.34
C GLY A 56 -12.65 -28.31 -8.69
N GLY A 57 -13.79 -27.81 -8.21
CA GLY A 57 -14.14 -26.39 -8.39
C GLY A 57 -12.96 -25.53 -7.96
N PHE A 58 -12.51 -24.64 -8.84
CA PHE A 58 -11.54 -23.60 -8.47
C PHE A 58 -12.15 -22.79 -7.33
N TYR A 59 -11.75 -23.08 -6.09
CA TYR A 59 -12.00 -22.20 -4.97
C TYR A 59 -11.16 -20.94 -5.20
N ALA A 60 -11.72 -19.98 -5.93
CA ALA A 60 -11.19 -18.63 -5.99
C ALA A 60 -11.37 -18.02 -4.59
N ALA A 61 -10.34 -18.15 -3.76
CA ALA A 61 -10.30 -17.40 -2.51
C ALA A 61 -10.46 -15.91 -2.85
N PRO A 62 -11.27 -15.14 -2.09
CA PRO A 62 -11.38 -13.72 -2.33
C PRO A 62 -9.99 -13.09 -2.17
N VAL A 63 -9.42 -12.60 -3.27
CA VAL A 63 -8.22 -11.76 -3.21
C VAL A 63 -8.65 -10.47 -2.53
N ARG A 64 -8.44 -10.37 -1.21
CA ARG A 64 -8.53 -9.07 -0.54
C ARG A 64 -7.42 -8.18 -1.10
N ALA A 65 -7.82 -7.07 -1.71
CA ALA A 65 -6.86 -6.04 -2.07
C ALA A 65 -6.12 -5.61 -0.79
N ALA A 66 -4.79 -5.56 -0.85
CA ALA A 66 -3.98 -5.10 0.26
C ALA A 66 -4.27 -3.61 0.47
N THR A 67 -5.10 -3.29 1.47
CA THR A 67 -5.41 -1.92 1.85
C THR A 67 -4.39 -1.40 2.85
N LYS A 68 -4.15 -0.09 2.83
CA LYS A 68 -3.31 0.62 3.82
C LYS A 68 -4.19 1.44 4.74
N THR A 69 -3.95 1.35 6.02
CA THR A 69 -4.69 2.13 7.03
C THR A 69 -3.91 3.38 7.39
N PHE A 70 -4.63 4.48 7.60
CA PHE A 70 -4.10 5.74 8.07
C PHE A 70 -4.95 6.24 9.23
N PHE A 71 -4.34 7.01 10.13
CA PHE A 71 -5.04 7.70 11.20
C PHE A 71 -4.68 9.19 11.18
N ALA A 72 -5.57 10.03 11.69
CA ALA A 72 -5.31 11.44 11.95
C ALA A 72 -5.99 11.86 13.26
N VAL A 73 -5.30 12.70 14.03
CA VAL A 73 -5.87 13.44 15.16
C VAL A 73 -6.01 14.88 14.71
N LEU A 74 -7.21 15.45 14.82
CA LEU A 74 -7.53 16.79 14.33
C LEU A 74 -7.63 17.76 15.50
N ASN A 75 -6.95 18.91 15.40
CA ASN A 75 -7.08 20.03 16.34
C ASN A 75 -6.76 21.37 15.67
N GLY A 76 -7.06 22.48 16.34
CA GLY A 76 -6.82 23.82 15.80
C GLY A 76 -5.34 24.20 15.67
N GLY A 77 -4.47 23.64 16.52
CA GLY A 77 -3.03 23.89 16.49
C GLY A 77 -2.32 23.35 15.23
N GLN A 78 -2.96 22.44 14.49
CA GLN A 78 -2.45 21.92 13.23
C GLN A 78 -2.89 22.72 12.00
N GLU A 79 -3.84 23.65 12.14
CA GLU A 79 -4.22 24.57 11.07
C GLU A 79 -3.07 25.51 10.68
N THR A 80 -3.19 26.16 9.52
CA THR A 80 -2.21 27.14 9.05
C THR A 80 -2.93 28.36 8.47
N PRO A 81 -3.05 29.47 9.24
CA PRO A 81 -2.60 29.66 10.62
C PRO A 81 -3.40 28.82 11.64
N ALA A 82 -2.82 28.58 12.82
CA ALA A 82 -3.49 27.88 13.91
C ALA A 82 -4.76 28.62 14.36
N THR A 83 -5.78 27.87 14.75
CA THR A 83 -7.05 28.41 15.25
C THR A 83 -7.14 28.30 16.77
N ASP A 84 -7.76 29.31 17.39
CA ASP A 84 -8.09 29.29 18.83
C ASP A 84 -9.46 28.63 19.02
N THR A 85 -9.47 27.30 19.05
CA THR A 85 -10.65 26.46 19.22
C THR A 85 -10.36 25.28 20.14
N ASP A 86 -11.38 24.88 20.90
CA ASP A 86 -11.37 23.63 21.67
C ASP A 86 -11.89 22.43 20.86
N ALA A 87 -12.16 22.63 19.57
CA ALA A 87 -12.58 21.58 18.67
C ALA A 87 -11.51 20.50 18.54
N PHE A 88 -11.96 19.26 18.47
CA PHE A 88 -11.09 18.09 18.38
C PHE A 88 -11.72 17.02 17.51
N GLY A 89 -10.92 16.24 16.81
CA GLY A 89 -11.41 15.11 16.03
C GLY A 89 -10.42 13.97 15.89
N VAL A 90 -10.96 12.84 15.44
CA VAL A 90 -10.20 11.66 15.06
C VAL A 90 -10.70 11.15 13.72
N ALA A 91 -9.78 10.65 12.92
CA ALA A 91 -10.11 10.08 11.62
C ALA A 91 -9.32 8.81 11.36
N TYR A 92 -10.01 7.83 10.78
CA TYR A 92 -9.41 6.62 10.24
C TYR A 92 -9.69 6.54 8.75
N PHE A 93 -8.69 6.10 7.99
CA PHE A 93 -8.80 5.91 6.56
C PHE A 93 -8.26 4.55 6.15
N THR A 94 -8.88 3.95 5.14
CA THR A 94 -8.42 2.73 4.50
C THR A 94 -8.31 2.99 3.00
N PHE A 95 -7.11 2.80 2.45
CA PHE A 95 -6.80 3.07 1.04
C PHE A 95 -6.53 1.78 0.27
N ASP A 96 -7.26 1.59 -0.83
CA ASP A 96 -6.96 0.57 -1.84
C ASP A 96 -6.11 1.15 -2.96
N ASP A 97 -4.89 0.64 -3.07
CA ASP A 97 -3.89 1.04 -4.04
C ASP A 97 -4.29 0.82 -5.51
N LYS A 98 -5.19 -0.14 -5.79
CA LYS A 98 -5.61 -0.55 -7.14
C LYS A 98 -6.80 0.28 -7.62
N SER A 99 -7.84 0.38 -6.80
CA SER A 99 -9.05 1.14 -7.12
C SER A 99 -8.92 2.63 -6.82
N LEU A 100 -7.88 3.05 -6.09
CA LEU A 100 -7.71 4.40 -5.55
C LEU A 100 -8.82 4.82 -4.58
N SER A 101 -9.60 3.86 -4.08
CA SER A 101 -10.65 4.10 -3.10
C SER A 101 -10.03 4.41 -1.73
N LEU A 102 -10.40 5.55 -1.17
CA LEU A 102 -10.05 6.00 0.17
C LEU A 102 -11.33 6.07 1.00
N CYS A 103 -11.59 5.01 1.76
CA CYS A 103 -12.71 4.96 2.69
C CYS A 103 -12.31 5.62 4.01
N TYR A 104 -13.23 6.35 4.63
CA TYR A 104 -12.97 7.17 5.80
C TYR A 104 -14.07 7.03 6.87
N SER A 105 -13.65 7.21 8.11
CA SER A 105 -14.50 7.48 9.27
C SER A 105 -13.90 8.65 10.03
N VAL A 106 -14.60 9.77 10.08
CA VAL A 106 -14.17 11.00 10.76
C VAL A 106 -15.21 11.36 11.81
N THR A 107 -14.77 11.58 13.04
CA THR A 107 -15.61 12.10 14.12
C THR A 107 -14.93 13.31 14.73
N PHE A 108 -15.70 14.34 15.03
CA PHE A 108 -15.21 15.54 15.71
C PHE A 108 -16.21 16.04 16.74
N ILE A 109 -15.75 16.88 17.65
CA ILE A 109 -16.55 17.47 18.72
C ILE A 109 -16.19 18.94 18.86
N ARG A 110 -17.12 19.71 19.44
CA ARG A 110 -16.89 21.08 19.88
C ARG A 110 -16.41 22.05 18.80
N LEU A 111 -16.85 21.88 17.54
CA LEU A 111 -16.74 22.97 16.56
C LEU A 111 -17.39 24.23 17.13
N SER A 112 -16.76 25.38 16.90
CA SER A 112 -17.23 26.65 17.45
C SER A 112 -18.58 27.07 16.89
N THR A 113 -18.89 26.63 15.67
CA THR A 113 -20.15 26.88 14.96
C THR A 113 -20.48 25.68 14.07
N THR A 114 -21.62 25.74 13.37
CA THR A 114 -22.04 24.71 12.41
C THR A 114 -20.94 24.41 11.39
N GLU A 115 -20.75 23.12 11.13
CA GLU A 115 -19.85 22.65 10.10
C GLU A 115 -20.28 23.14 8.71
N THR A 116 -19.33 23.66 7.94
CA THR A 116 -19.58 24.22 6.60
C THR A 116 -18.86 23.46 5.48
N ALA A 117 -17.83 22.69 5.81
CA ALA A 117 -17.14 21.80 4.87
C ALA A 117 -16.22 20.81 5.61
N ALA A 118 -15.83 19.75 4.92
CA ALA A 118 -14.70 18.91 5.30
C ALA A 118 -14.00 18.40 4.04
N HIS A 119 -12.67 18.37 4.08
CA HIS A 119 -11.85 18.09 2.91
C HIS A 119 -10.64 17.22 3.24
N ILE A 120 -10.16 16.51 2.22
CA ILE A 120 -8.80 15.97 2.18
C ILE A 120 -7.99 16.92 1.29
N HIS A 121 -6.83 17.35 1.77
CA HIS A 121 -5.91 18.24 1.08
C HIS A 121 -4.57 17.56 0.80
N GLY A 122 -3.82 18.12 -0.17
CA GLY A 122 -2.44 17.72 -0.42
C GLY A 122 -1.89 18.21 -1.77
N PRO A 123 -0.56 18.07 -1.98
CA PRO A 123 0.43 17.72 -0.97
C PRO A 123 0.74 18.88 -0.01
N GLY A 124 0.82 18.60 1.28
CA GLY A 124 1.17 19.54 2.34
C GLY A 124 1.76 18.82 3.55
N ALA A 125 2.98 19.19 3.94
CA ALA A 125 3.61 18.76 5.19
C ALA A 125 2.90 19.41 6.40
N PRO A 126 3.13 18.93 7.65
CA PRO A 126 2.63 19.60 8.84
C PRO A 126 2.97 21.10 8.84
N GLY A 127 1.98 21.94 9.15
CA GLY A 127 2.12 23.41 9.13
C GLY A 127 2.16 24.05 7.74
N THR A 128 1.98 23.29 6.66
CA THR A 128 1.88 23.82 5.29
C THR A 128 0.47 23.60 4.74
N ALA A 129 -0.21 24.66 4.30
CA ALA A 129 -1.50 24.58 3.63
C ALA A 129 -1.34 24.00 2.21
N ALA A 130 -2.36 23.28 1.74
CA ALA A 130 -2.37 22.67 0.42
C ALA A 130 -3.76 22.79 -0.25
N PRO A 131 -3.85 22.64 -1.59
CA PRO A 131 -5.13 22.60 -2.28
C PRO A 131 -6.03 21.44 -1.82
N VAL A 132 -7.34 21.60 -2.04
CA VAL A 132 -8.33 20.53 -1.83
C VAL A 132 -8.12 19.44 -2.88
N LEU A 133 -8.04 18.19 -2.43
CA LEU A 133 -8.06 17.01 -3.30
C LEU A 133 -9.46 16.44 -3.43
N VAL A 134 -10.19 16.35 -2.31
CA VAL A 134 -11.50 15.73 -2.23
C VAL A 134 -12.36 16.38 -1.16
N ALA A 135 -13.65 16.59 -1.45
CA ALA A 135 -14.66 16.97 -0.46
C ALA A 135 -15.31 15.75 0.20
N LEU A 136 -15.52 15.86 1.51
CA LEU A 136 -16.19 14.84 2.32
C LEU A 136 -17.64 15.26 2.58
N ALA A 137 -18.53 14.28 2.61
CA ALA A 137 -19.96 14.47 2.76
C ALA A 137 -20.51 13.48 3.80
N PRO A 138 -21.70 13.72 4.37
CA PRO A 138 -22.55 14.92 4.21
C PRO A 138 -21.97 16.14 4.94
N VAL A 139 -22.45 17.35 4.61
CA VAL A 139 -22.11 18.61 5.29
C VAL A 139 -23.42 19.40 5.53
N PRO A 140 -23.80 19.73 6.77
CA PRO A 140 -23.16 19.25 8.00
C PRO A 140 -23.38 17.74 8.20
N GLY A 141 -22.52 17.09 8.98
CA GLY A 141 -22.74 15.70 9.42
C GLY A 141 -21.59 15.11 10.22
N ASN A 142 -21.91 14.42 11.31
CA ASN A 142 -20.93 13.85 12.22
C ASN A 142 -21.56 12.63 12.94
N PRO A 143 -20.95 11.42 12.89
CA PRO A 143 -19.70 11.09 12.20
C PRO A 143 -19.85 11.13 10.67
N LYS A 144 -18.73 11.37 9.97
CA LYS A 144 -18.63 11.26 8.51
C LYS A 144 -18.07 9.91 8.13
N ASN A 145 -18.86 9.13 7.40
CA ASN A 145 -18.43 7.82 6.90
C ASN A 145 -18.70 7.75 5.40
N GLY A 146 -17.72 7.29 4.64
CA GLY A 146 -17.87 7.16 3.19
C GLY A 146 -16.61 6.67 2.52
N CYS A 147 -16.65 6.60 1.20
CA CYS A 147 -15.48 6.35 0.37
C CYS A 147 -15.43 7.38 -0.75
N VAL A 148 -14.21 7.77 -1.11
CA VAL A 148 -13.93 8.69 -2.21
C VAL A 148 -12.80 8.15 -3.05
N THR A 149 -12.73 8.58 -4.31
CA THR A 149 -11.59 8.25 -5.17
C THR A 149 -10.50 9.31 -4.97
N LEU A 150 -9.32 8.90 -4.50
CA LEU A 150 -8.18 9.79 -4.42
C LEU A 150 -7.60 10.03 -5.83
N PRO A 151 -7.27 11.28 -6.21
CA PRO A 151 -6.58 11.52 -7.46
C PRO A 151 -5.27 10.71 -7.55
N LYS A 152 -5.06 10.03 -8.68
CA LYS A 152 -3.93 9.10 -8.87
C LYS A 152 -2.57 9.74 -8.58
N ALA A 153 -2.41 11.02 -8.92
CA ALA A 153 -1.18 11.78 -8.68
C ALA A 153 -0.80 11.82 -7.19
N ASN A 154 -1.79 11.87 -6.30
CA ASN A 154 -1.58 12.04 -4.85
C ASN A 154 -1.42 10.73 -4.08
N LYS A 155 -1.48 9.57 -4.76
CA LYS A 155 -1.24 8.26 -4.15
C LYS A 155 0.10 8.20 -3.40
N LYS A 156 1.15 8.80 -3.97
CA LYS A 156 2.48 8.84 -3.33
C LYS A 156 2.49 9.81 -2.14
N ASP A 157 1.76 10.91 -2.24
CA ASP A 157 1.67 11.93 -1.19
C ASP A 157 0.97 11.39 0.05
N LEU A 158 -0.18 10.71 -0.13
CA LEU A 158 -0.89 10.02 0.95
C LEU A 158 0.05 9.06 1.70
N LYS A 159 0.78 8.21 0.96
CA LYS A 159 1.70 7.23 1.55
C LYS A 159 2.90 7.85 2.26
N ARG A 160 3.29 9.07 1.87
CA ARG A 160 4.37 9.84 2.49
C ARG A 160 3.88 10.70 3.66
N GLY A 161 2.60 10.63 4.00
CA GLY A 161 2.00 11.47 5.04
C GLY A 161 1.94 12.95 4.65
N LEU A 162 1.83 13.27 3.35
CA LEU A 162 1.70 14.65 2.84
C LEU A 162 0.25 15.02 2.51
N THR A 163 -0.72 14.26 2.99
CA THR A 163 -2.15 14.63 2.92
C THR A 163 -2.72 14.80 4.31
N TYR A 164 -3.66 15.73 4.47
CA TYR A 164 -4.35 15.97 5.73
C TYR A 164 -5.86 16.06 5.51
N VAL A 165 -6.62 15.78 6.57
CA VAL A 165 -8.06 16.05 6.63
C VAL A 165 -8.26 17.33 7.43
N ASN A 166 -9.18 18.17 6.97
CA ASN A 166 -9.58 19.40 7.64
C ASN A 166 -11.12 19.50 7.68
N VAL A 167 -11.64 20.10 8.75
CA VAL A 167 -13.06 20.40 8.95
C VAL A 167 -13.21 21.90 9.19
N HIS A 168 -14.17 22.52 8.51
CA HIS A 168 -14.48 23.93 8.55
C HIS A 168 -15.77 24.19 9.31
N SER A 169 -15.90 25.39 9.87
CA SER A 169 -17.15 25.89 10.43
C SER A 169 -17.42 27.31 9.97
N SER A 170 -18.60 27.86 10.25
CA SER A 170 -18.94 29.24 9.90
C SER A 170 -17.98 30.28 10.51
N ARG A 171 -17.45 30.03 11.72
CA ARG A 171 -16.46 30.90 12.38
C ARG A 171 -15.06 30.78 11.76
N PHE A 172 -14.72 29.59 11.26
CA PHE A 172 -13.40 29.30 10.68
C PHE A 172 -13.55 28.76 9.25
N PRO A 173 -13.89 29.63 8.28
CA PRO A 173 -14.17 29.21 6.90
C PRO A 173 -12.95 28.65 6.17
N SER A 174 -11.73 29.04 6.58
CA SER A 174 -10.48 28.50 6.01
C SER A 174 -10.05 27.16 6.63
N GLY A 175 -10.70 26.72 7.71
CA GLY A 175 -10.39 25.49 8.43
C GLY A 175 -10.45 25.72 9.94
N GLU A 176 -11.19 24.90 10.68
CA GLU A 176 -11.23 24.94 12.15
C GLU A 176 -10.26 23.93 12.77
N ILE A 177 -10.24 22.69 12.29
CA ILE A 177 -9.37 21.62 12.81
C ILE A 177 -8.76 20.78 11.69
N ARG A 178 -7.47 20.45 11.81
CA ARG A 178 -6.71 19.67 10.83
C ARG A 178 -5.97 18.53 11.48
N GLY A 179 -5.81 17.43 10.75
CA GLY A 179 -5.01 16.28 11.13
C GLY A 179 -4.30 15.66 9.93
N GLN A 180 -2.99 15.43 10.04
CA GLN A 180 -2.21 14.75 9.01
C GLN A 180 -2.59 13.26 8.92
N LEU A 181 -2.75 12.71 7.71
CA LEU A 181 -3.01 11.28 7.52
C LEU A 181 -1.69 10.51 7.64
N ILE A 182 -1.49 9.86 8.78
CA ILE A 182 -0.28 9.10 9.07
C ILE A 182 -0.54 7.60 8.85
N PRO A 183 0.32 6.89 8.09
CA PRO A 183 0.20 5.45 7.93
C PRO A 183 0.25 4.73 9.29
N VAL A 184 -0.69 3.81 9.51
CA VAL A 184 -0.62 2.86 10.64
C VAL A 184 0.39 1.77 10.27
N LYS A 185 1.29 1.45 11.20
CA LYS A 185 2.29 0.38 11.03
C LYS A 185 1.67 -1.00 11.22
#